data_AF-A0A166NL04-F1
#
_entry.id   AF-A0A166NL04-F1
#
_cell.length_a   1.000
_cell.length_b   1.000
_cell.length_c   1.000
_cell.angle_alpha   90.00
_cell.angle_beta   90.00
_cell.angle_gamma   90.00
#
_symmetry.space_group_name_H-M   'P 1'
#
loop_
_entity.id
_entity.type
_entity.pdbx_description
1 polymer ?
#
loop_
_entity_poly.entity_id
_entity_poly.type
_entity_poly.pdbx_seq_one_letter_code
_entity_poly.pdbx_strand_id
1 'polypeptide(L)'
;MRVDDDAADDDDDDDECCCKLLHTVPYQRYPTICSFYPQPRNCSSQLNTCHQQQRFFFLIRIIKMVKTKELDPYIRAKLEAGVELGHSITTLSKFYKVPRPTIYDTFRLREVRDRQKTRPRPGRPRKLTERDKNHIIILIKRNPFIKYPALKEICPTAVSIATIRRLIQGSGYGNWPARKRPELTPTVAEKRWAFVKQAILWTKVQRESIIWTDECSVELGKGKRREYCFRLNYLNEKYKKEYVQPFKKSRGVSVMTFGPCKRGIKTAAGIQFALSPMLAWKGEFDSANWLEKAGPWRFTGRAKG
;
A
#
# COMPACT_ATOMS: atom_id res chain seq x y z
N MET A 1 -18.90 23.21 -37.81
CA MET A 1 -19.80 23.90 -36.88
C MET A 1 -19.03 24.16 -35.61
N ARG A 2 -18.58 25.41 -35.46
CA ARG A 2 -18.13 25.99 -34.19
C ARG A 2 -19.38 26.31 -33.38
N VAL A 3 -19.32 26.07 -32.07
CA VAL A 3 -20.18 26.70 -31.08
C VAL A 3 -19.26 27.12 -29.95
N ASP A 4 -18.73 28.33 -30.09
CA ASP A 4 -18.53 29.30 -29.00
C ASP A 4 -19.95 29.71 -28.53
N ASP A 5 -20.29 30.21 -27.34
CA ASP A 5 -19.69 30.61 -26.08
C ASP A 5 -20.88 30.61 -25.09
N ASP A 6 -20.63 30.57 -23.77
CA ASP A 6 -21.26 31.51 -22.83
C ASP A 6 -20.84 31.20 -21.38
N ALA A 7 -20.17 32.20 -20.82
CA ALA A 7 -19.75 32.32 -19.45
C ALA A 7 -20.93 32.70 -18.53
N ALA A 8 -20.89 32.21 -17.30
CA ALA A 8 -21.56 32.82 -16.17
C ALA A 8 -20.65 32.64 -14.95
N ASP A 9 -19.94 33.73 -14.66
CA ASP A 9 -19.37 34.06 -13.36
C ASP A 9 -20.52 34.17 -12.33
N ASP A 10 -20.34 33.58 -11.16
CA ASP A 10 -20.95 34.04 -9.92
C ASP A 10 -19.92 33.82 -8.81
N ASP A 11 -19.24 34.92 -8.52
CA ASP A 11 -18.52 35.19 -7.28
C ASP A 11 -19.51 35.15 -6.12
N ASP A 12 -19.15 34.49 -5.03
CA ASP A 12 -19.57 34.93 -3.69
C ASP A 12 -18.51 34.46 -2.68
N ASP A 13 -17.80 35.48 -2.20
CA ASP A 13 -16.91 35.50 -1.06
C ASP A 13 -17.60 35.00 0.22
N ASP A 14 -16.88 34.22 1.03
CA ASP A 14 -17.04 34.22 2.49
C ASP A 14 -15.75 33.69 3.14
N ASP A 15 -14.72 34.54 3.03
CA ASP A 15 -13.60 34.57 3.97
C ASP A 15 -14.08 35.21 5.28
N GLU A 16 -14.32 34.43 6.34
CA GLU A 16 -14.21 35.00 7.69
C GLU A 16 -13.46 34.08 8.67
N CYS A 17 -12.17 34.36 8.69
CA CYS A 17 -11.24 34.08 9.77
C CYS A 17 -11.70 34.76 11.07
N CYS A 18 -11.97 33.99 12.12
CA CYS A 18 -12.01 34.55 13.48
C CYS A 18 -11.32 33.63 14.51
N CYS A 19 -9.99 33.66 14.47
CA CYS A 19 -9.15 33.40 15.64
C CYS A 19 -8.67 34.75 16.18
N LYS A 20 -9.22 35.18 17.33
CA LYS A 20 -8.59 35.92 18.44
C LYS A 20 -9.64 36.77 19.16
N LEU A 21 -9.84 36.53 20.46
CA LEU A 21 -9.83 37.57 21.50
C LEU A 21 -9.94 36.90 22.87
N LEU A 22 -8.77 36.75 23.50
CA LEU A 22 -8.60 36.60 24.94
C LEU A 22 -8.85 37.96 25.58
N HIS A 23 -9.87 38.10 26.45
CA HIS A 23 -9.90 39.08 27.56
C HIS A 23 -10.95 38.59 28.58
N THR A 24 -10.56 37.85 29.64
CA THR A 24 -10.33 38.34 31.01
C THR A 24 -11.22 39.48 31.49
N VAL A 25 -12.22 39.19 32.33
CA VAL A 25 -12.72 40.05 33.44
C VAL A 25 -13.61 39.23 34.41
N PRO A 26 -13.81 39.64 35.68
CA PRO A 26 -13.43 38.81 36.82
C PRO A 26 -14.56 38.50 37.82
N TYR A 27 -14.29 37.48 38.64
CA TYR A 27 -14.51 37.42 40.09
C TYR A 27 -15.65 38.28 40.67
N GLN A 28 -16.79 37.66 40.98
CA GLN A 28 -17.70 38.17 42.00
C GLN A 28 -17.99 37.12 43.07
N ARG A 29 -17.49 37.50 44.25
CA ARG A 29 -17.62 36.95 45.60
C ARG A 29 -18.97 36.30 45.92
N TYR A 30 -18.91 35.06 46.40
CA TYR A 30 -19.95 34.53 47.30
C TYR A 30 -19.64 35.02 48.72
N PRO A 31 -20.62 35.52 49.49
CA PRO A 31 -20.39 35.93 50.87
C PRO A 31 -20.18 34.71 51.78
N THR A 32 -19.14 34.82 52.61
CA THR A 32 -18.79 33.95 53.72
C THR A 32 -19.81 34.03 54.87
N ILE A 33 -20.20 32.84 55.36
CA ILE A 33 -20.36 32.43 56.77
C ILE A 33 -20.97 33.47 57.74
N CYS A 34 -22.15 33.16 58.29
CA CYS A 34 -22.38 33.34 59.72
C CYS A 34 -23.45 32.40 60.29
N SER A 35 -23.04 31.75 61.38
CA SER A 35 -23.79 31.19 62.51
C SER A 35 -25.28 30.84 62.32
N PHE A 36 -25.61 29.56 62.52
CA PHE A 36 -26.42 29.10 63.66
C PHE A 36 -26.49 27.56 63.62
N TYR A 37 -25.70 26.90 64.47
CA TYR A 37 -25.88 25.49 64.77
C TYR A 37 -26.81 25.37 65.99
N PRO A 38 -27.98 24.71 65.88
CA PRO A 38 -28.59 24.03 67.01
C PRO A 38 -28.09 22.58 67.04
N GLN A 39 -27.58 22.16 68.20
CA GLN A 39 -27.13 20.78 68.45
C GLN A 39 -28.25 19.74 68.24
N PRO A 40 -27.93 18.54 67.72
CA PRO A 40 -28.92 17.47 67.59
C PRO A 40 -29.25 16.87 68.95
N ARG A 41 -30.52 16.98 69.35
CA ARG A 41 -31.09 16.17 70.43
C ARG A 41 -31.39 14.76 69.89
N ASN A 42 -30.93 13.77 70.63
CA ASN A 42 -31.14 12.35 70.42
C ASN A 42 -32.62 12.01 70.14
N CYS A 43 -32.90 11.31 69.04
CA CYS A 43 -34.08 10.44 68.94
C CYS A 43 -33.84 9.33 67.90
N SER A 44 -33.14 8.30 68.35
CA SER A 44 -32.91 7.04 67.62
C SER A 44 -34.12 6.12 67.77
N SER A 45 -35.18 6.32 66.98
CA SER A 45 -36.29 5.35 66.92
C SER A 45 -37.24 5.47 65.73
N GLN A 46 -36.82 6.08 64.60
CA GLN A 46 -37.66 6.12 63.37
C GLN A 46 -36.91 5.95 62.05
N LEU A 47 -35.74 5.29 62.03
CA LEU A 47 -34.94 5.10 60.80
C LEU A 47 -35.05 3.70 60.15
N ASN A 48 -35.91 2.82 60.66
CA ASN A 48 -35.94 1.42 60.20
C ASN A 48 -37.06 1.07 59.21
N THR A 49 -37.94 2.00 58.82
CA THR A 49 -38.98 1.75 57.80
C THR A 49 -38.75 2.50 56.48
N CYS A 50 -37.90 3.54 56.45
CA CYS A 50 -37.63 4.31 55.23
C CYS A 50 -36.51 3.69 54.35
N HIS A 51 -35.59 2.92 54.95
CA HIS A 51 -34.45 2.35 54.23
C HIS A 51 -34.78 1.07 53.42
N GLN A 52 -35.95 0.47 53.65
CA GLN A 52 -36.37 -0.76 52.96
C GLN A 52 -37.23 -0.49 51.71
N GLN A 53 -37.77 0.72 51.54
CA GLN A 53 -38.51 1.11 50.32
C GLN A 53 -37.62 1.73 49.22
N GLN A 54 -36.42 2.21 49.56
CA GLN A 54 -35.49 2.78 48.57
C GLN A 54 -34.64 1.73 47.82
N ARG A 55 -34.65 0.46 48.26
CA ARG A 55 -33.90 -0.62 47.58
C ARG A 55 -34.68 -1.35 46.49
N PHE A 56 -35.99 -1.20 46.42
CA PHE A 56 -36.81 -1.76 45.33
C PHE A 56 -36.82 -0.88 44.07
N PHE A 57 -36.71 0.45 44.22
CA PHE A 57 -36.77 1.37 43.09
C PHE A 57 -35.46 1.56 42.34
N PHE A 58 -34.31 1.26 42.96
CA PHE A 58 -33.00 1.44 42.33
C PHE A 58 -32.57 0.27 41.42
N LEU A 59 -33.23 -0.89 41.52
CA LEU A 59 -32.91 -2.06 40.70
C LEU A 59 -33.61 -2.10 39.33
N ILE A 60 -34.53 -1.15 39.05
CA ILE A 60 -35.29 -1.12 37.78
C ILE A 60 -34.58 -0.32 36.66
N ARG A 61 -33.54 0.47 36.95
CA ARG A 61 -33.04 1.48 36.00
C ARG A 61 -31.69 1.21 35.31
N ILE A 62 -31.16 -0.02 35.37
CA ILE A 62 -30.03 -0.42 34.52
C ILE A 62 -30.26 -1.81 33.92
N ILE A 63 -31.47 -2.07 33.43
CA ILE A 63 -31.60 -3.05 32.35
C ILE A 63 -30.99 -2.38 31.12
N LYS A 64 -29.76 -2.78 30.76
CA LYS A 64 -29.21 -2.53 29.42
C LYS A 64 -30.28 -2.97 28.44
N MET A 65 -31.02 -2.02 27.83
CA MET A 65 -31.97 -2.36 26.77
C MET A 65 -31.20 -3.14 25.71
N VAL A 66 -31.48 -4.43 25.59
CA VAL A 66 -30.99 -5.25 24.49
C VAL A 66 -31.46 -4.55 23.21
N LYS A 67 -30.51 -4.19 22.33
CA LYS A 67 -30.85 -3.53 21.06
C LYS A 67 -31.88 -4.39 20.33
N THR A 68 -33.08 -3.86 20.16
CA THR A 68 -34.11 -4.48 19.35
C THR A 68 -33.66 -4.49 17.89
N LYS A 69 -34.14 -5.50 17.14
CA LYS A 69 -33.97 -5.56 15.67
C LYS A 69 -34.41 -4.23 15.06
N GLU A 70 -33.63 -3.72 14.10
CA GLU A 70 -34.00 -2.52 13.36
C GLU A 70 -35.29 -2.76 12.57
N LEU A 71 -36.15 -1.73 12.47
CA LEU A 71 -37.40 -1.84 11.75
C LEU A 71 -37.14 -2.12 10.27
N ASP A 72 -37.88 -3.08 9.71
CA ASP A 72 -37.72 -3.50 8.32
C ASP A 72 -38.08 -2.35 7.35
N PRO A 73 -37.27 -2.08 6.30
CA PRO A 73 -37.55 -1.03 5.32
C PRO A 73 -38.94 -1.15 4.67
N TYR A 74 -39.43 -2.37 4.46
CA TYR A 74 -40.76 -2.61 3.91
C TYR A 74 -41.88 -2.15 4.85
N ILE A 75 -41.71 -2.42 6.15
CA ILE A 75 -42.66 -1.98 7.16
C ILE A 75 -42.63 -0.45 7.29
N ARG A 76 -41.45 0.17 7.19
CA ARG A 76 -41.35 1.64 7.16
C ARG A 76 -42.10 2.25 5.98
N ALA A 77 -41.93 1.71 4.77
CA ALA A 77 -42.67 2.18 3.59
C ALA A 77 -44.19 2.03 3.75
N LYS A 78 -44.65 0.91 4.35
CA LYS A 78 -46.07 0.71 4.67
C LYS A 78 -46.61 1.70 5.71
N LEU A 79 -45.80 2.05 6.71
CA LEU A 79 -46.17 3.05 7.70
C LEU A 79 -46.30 4.44 7.05
N GLU A 80 -45.39 4.79 6.14
CA GLU A 80 -45.47 6.03 5.38
C GLU A 80 -46.72 6.09 4.51
N ALA A 81 -46.93 5.07 3.68
CA ALA A 81 -48.14 4.97 2.85
C ALA A 81 -49.42 4.98 3.69
N GLY A 82 -49.43 4.32 4.84
CA GLY A 82 -50.58 4.31 5.75
C GLY A 82 -50.90 5.69 6.32
N VAL A 83 -49.90 6.54 6.57
CA VAL A 83 -50.11 7.93 7.01
C VAL A 83 -50.52 8.83 5.85
N GLU A 84 -49.98 8.63 4.65
CA GLU A 84 -50.44 9.32 3.44
C GLU A 84 -51.92 9.05 3.14
N LEU A 85 -52.40 7.83 3.42
CA LEU A 85 -53.80 7.43 3.33
C LEU A 85 -54.67 7.93 4.50
N GLY A 86 -54.11 8.70 5.45
CA GLY A 86 -54.84 9.32 6.56
C GLY A 86 -55.10 8.41 7.77
N HIS A 87 -54.47 7.24 7.87
CA HIS A 87 -54.64 6.39 9.06
C HIS A 87 -53.94 6.98 10.29
N SER A 88 -54.59 6.84 11.47
CA SER A 88 -53.98 7.27 12.72
C SER A 88 -52.74 6.45 13.08
N ILE A 89 -51.71 7.11 13.63
CA ILE A 89 -50.48 6.44 14.11
C ILE A 89 -50.79 5.36 15.15
N THR A 90 -51.82 5.56 15.98
CA THR A 90 -52.27 4.57 16.97
C THR A 90 -52.79 3.30 16.29
N THR A 91 -53.56 3.44 15.21
CA THR A 91 -54.07 2.32 14.40
C THR A 91 -52.92 1.56 13.76
N LEU A 92 -51.99 2.27 13.13
CA LEU A 92 -50.81 1.69 12.49
C LEU A 92 -49.90 0.97 13.49
N SER A 93 -49.71 1.54 14.69
CA SER A 93 -48.94 0.93 15.77
C SER A 93 -49.50 -0.42 16.20
N LYS A 94 -50.83 -0.52 16.35
CA LYS A 94 -51.51 -1.77 16.70
C LYS A 94 -51.43 -2.80 15.58
N PHE A 95 -51.64 -2.36 14.33
CA PHE A 95 -51.66 -3.24 13.16
C PHE A 95 -50.28 -3.84 12.85
N TYR A 96 -49.25 -2.99 12.76
CA TYR A 96 -47.88 -3.41 12.43
C TYR A 96 -47.07 -3.87 13.66
N LYS A 97 -47.65 -3.80 14.87
CA LYS A 97 -46.99 -4.11 16.16
C LYS A 97 -45.68 -3.34 16.36
N VAL A 98 -45.65 -2.10 15.89
CA VAL A 98 -44.50 -1.19 16.03
C VAL A 98 -44.82 -0.16 17.12
N PRO A 99 -43.93 0.06 18.11
CA PRO A 99 -44.14 1.09 19.13
C PRO A 99 -44.34 2.47 18.51
N ARG A 100 -45.30 3.25 19.05
CA ARG A 100 -45.58 4.62 18.59
C ARG A 100 -44.31 5.51 18.49
N PRO A 101 -43.37 5.50 19.46
CA PRO A 101 -42.12 6.28 19.35
C PRO A 101 -41.31 5.93 18.11
N THR A 102 -41.20 4.64 17.77
CA THR A 102 -40.49 4.17 16.58
C THR A 102 -41.15 4.66 15.29
N ILE A 103 -42.49 4.79 15.27
CA ILE A 103 -43.22 5.36 14.12
C ILE A 103 -42.92 6.85 13.99
N TYR A 104 -42.96 7.61 15.09
CA TYR A 104 -42.57 9.03 15.09
C TYR A 104 -41.10 9.23 14.65
N ASP A 105 -40.17 8.42 15.15
CA ASP A 105 -38.76 8.44 14.72
C ASP A 105 -38.59 8.03 13.24
N THR A 106 -39.50 7.22 12.71
CA THR A 106 -39.52 6.88 11.29
C THR A 106 -39.86 8.13 10.47
N PHE A 107 -40.93 8.84 10.83
CA PHE A 107 -41.33 10.08 10.16
C PHE A 107 -40.31 11.22 10.32
N ARG A 108 -39.77 11.43 11.52
CA ARG A 108 -38.78 12.49 11.78
C ARG A 108 -37.52 12.34 10.94
N LEU A 109 -37.11 11.10 10.65
CA LEU A 109 -35.88 10.80 9.92
C LEU A 109 -36.14 10.45 8.45
N ARG A 110 -37.37 10.60 7.94
CA ARG A 110 -37.77 10.15 6.59
C ARG A 110 -36.96 10.84 5.49
N GLU A 111 -36.74 12.15 5.62
CA GLU A 111 -36.02 12.98 4.64
C GLU A 111 -34.54 12.63 4.57
N VAL A 112 -33.99 12.13 5.68
CA VAL A 112 -32.57 11.82 5.82
C VAL A 112 -32.26 10.37 5.42
N ARG A 113 -33.27 9.49 5.36
CA ARG A 113 -33.09 8.07 4.98
C ARG A 113 -33.19 7.90 3.47
N ASP A 114 -32.30 7.09 2.91
CA ASP A 114 -32.41 6.62 1.53
C ASP A 114 -33.14 5.27 1.48
N ARG A 115 -34.17 5.16 0.64
CA ARG A 115 -34.99 3.95 0.41
C ARG A 115 -35.45 3.24 1.68
N GLN A 116 -35.86 4.00 2.70
CA GLN A 116 -36.32 3.47 4.00
C GLN A 116 -35.30 2.59 4.75
N LYS A 117 -34.03 2.59 4.32
CA LYS A 117 -32.96 1.83 4.99
C LYS A 117 -32.39 2.63 6.16
N THR A 118 -31.96 1.91 7.19
CA THR A 118 -31.25 2.54 8.29
C THR A 118 -29.90 3.04 7.79
N ARG A 119 -29.55 4.28 8.10
CA ARG A 119 -28.24 4.84 7.74
C ARG A 119 -27.12 4.07 8.46
N PRO A 120 -25.98 3.85 7.79
CA PRO A 120 -24.81 3.30 8.46
C PRO A 120 -24.41 4.24 9.61
N ARG A 121 -24.15 3.67 10.78
CA ARG A 121 -23.65 4.44 11.91
C ARG A 121 -22.19 4.83 11.63
N PRO A 122 -21.75 6.02 12.07
CA PRO A 122 -20.33 6.35 12.01
C PRO A 122 -19.55 5.27 12.76
N GLY A 123 -18.58 4.68 12.06
CA GLY A 123 -17.69 3.69 12.66
C GLY A 123 -16.77 4.32 13.68
N ARG A 124 -16.04 3.49 14.43
CA ARG A 124 -14.97 3.96 15.30
C ARG A 124 -13.94 4.76 14.48
N PRO A 125 -13.50 5.95 14.95
CA PRO A 125 -12.46 6.70 14.27
C PRO A 125 -11.18 5.86 14.13
N ARG A 126 -10.48 6.05 13.01
CA ARG A 126 -9.24 5.35 12.73
C ARG A 126 -8.14 5.88 13.65
N LYS A 127 -7.21 5.00 14.05
CA LYS A 127 -6.04 5.39 14.85
C LYS A 127 -5.04 6.25 14.09
N LEU A 128 -4.95 6.06 12.77
CA LEU A 128 -4.03 6.81 11.91
C LEU A 128 -4.77 7.98 11.29
N THR A 129 -4.21 9.18 11.47
CA THR A 129 -4.68 10.40 10.82
C THR A 129 -4.27 10.42 9.35
N GLU A 130 -4.86 11.30 8.54
CA GLU A 130 -4.47 11.44 7.13
C GLU A 130 -3.02 11.89 6.97
N ARG A 131 -2.54 12.75 7.87
CA ARG A 131 -1.13 13.16 7.96
C ARG A 131 -0.20 11.95 8.13
N ASP A 132 -0.55 11.03 9.01
CA ASP A 132 0.26 9.81 9.23
C ASP A 132 0.31 8.94 7.97
N LYS A 133 -0.82 8.81 7.25
CA LYS A 133 -0.86 8.04 6.00
C LYS A 133 0.06 8.64 4.95
N ASN A 134 -0.04 9.96 4.75
CA ASN A 134 0.79 10.68 3.80
C ASN A 134 2.27 10.57 4.16
N HIS A 135 2.61 10.65 5.45
CA HIS A 135 3.97 10.45 5.91
C HIS A 135 4.51 9.06 5.54
N ILE A 136 3.74 8.00 5.79
CA ILE A 136 4.12 6.61 5.42
C ILE A 136 4.33 6.49 3.90
N ILE A 137 3.45 7.07 3.09
CA ILE A 137 3.56 7.02 1.62
C ILE A 137 4.81 7.76 1.15
N ILE A 138 5.12 8.92 1.73
CA ILE A 138 6.34 9.68 1.42
C ILE A 138 7.59 8.87 1.76
N LEU A 139 7.62 8.21 2.92
CA LEU A 139 8.74 7.34 3.31
C LEU A 139 8.94 6.20 2.32
N ILE A 140 7.85 5.57 1.87
CA ILE A 140 7.89 4.51 0.86
C ILE A 140 8.43 5.03 -0.49
N LYS A 141 7.98 6.20 -0.93
CA LYS A 141 8.47 6.82 -2.17
C LYS A 141 9.95 7.17 -2.08
N ARG A 142 10.42 7.68 -0.94
CA ARG A 142 11.83 8.02 -0.71
C ARG A 142 12.73 6.79 -0.61
N ASN A 143 12.25 5.74 0.06
CA ASN A 143 12.98 4.48 0.21
C ASN A 143 12.06 3.28 -0.07
N PRO A 144 11.98 2.81 -1.33
CA PRO A 144 11.13 1.69 -1.70
C PRO A 144 11.47 0.37 -1.01
N PHE A 145 12.70 0.20 -0.52
CA PHE A 145 13.17 -1.04 0.13
C PHE A 145 12.95 -1.06 1.64
N ILE A 146 12.31 -0.03 2.20
CA ILE A 146 12.00 0.01 3.63
C ILE A 146 11.16 -1.21 4.04
N LYS A 147 11.38 -1.72 5.25
CA LYS A 147 10.65 -2.86 5.79
C LYS A 147 9.53 -2.41 6.72
N TYR A 148 8.49 -3.22 6.86
CA TYR A 148 7.39 -2.99 7.80
C TYR A 148 7.81 -2.68 9.26
N PRO A 149 8.77 -3.37 9.89
CA PRO A 149 9.21 -3.01 11.25
C PRO A 149 9.78 -1.60 11.32
N ALA A 150 10.61 -1.19 10.37
CA ALA A 150 11.13 0.17 10.31
C ALA A 150 10.02 1.21 10.13
N LEU A 151 9.02 0.93 9.28
CA LEU A 151 7.84 1.78 9.15
C LEU A 151 7.03 1.90 10.44
N LYS A 152 7.00 0.85 11.27
CA LYS A 152 6.32 0.87 12.57
C LYS A 152 7.07 1.75 13.57
N GLU A 153 8.39 1.70 13.59
CA GLU A 153 9.23 2.49 14.51
C GLU A 153 9.18 3.99 14.20
N ILE A 154 9.10 4.35 12.92
CA ILE A 154 9.01 5.76 12.50
C ILE A 154 7.60 6.35 12.77
N CYS A 155 6.58 5.50 12.86
CA CYS A 155 5.21 5.95 13.06
C CYS A 155 5.02 6.44 14.52
N PRO A 156 4.59 7.69 14.76
CA PRO A 156 4.42 8.23 16.12
C PRO A 156 3.30 7.53 16.88
N THR A 157 2.33 6.96 16.17
CA THR A 157 1.17 6.30 16.75
C THR A 157 1.43 4.82 16.95
N ALA A 158 1.10 4.28 18.13
CA ALA A 158 1.17 2.85 18.41
C ALA A 158 0.17 2.04 17.54
N VAL A 159 0.65 1.58 16.39
CA VAL A 159 -0.12 0.76 15.44
C VAL A 159 0.52 -0.59 15.16
N SER A 160 -0.34 -1.55 14.82
CA SER A 160 0.10 -2.88 14.40
C SER A 160 0.65 -2.84 12.97
N ILE A 161 1.59 -3.74 12.66
CA ILE A 161 2.09 -3.93 11.28
C ILE A 161 0.95 -4.27 10.32
N ALA A 162 -0.05 -5.02 10.77
CA ALA A 162 -1.22 -5.35 9.96
C ALA A 162 -2.00 -4.09 9.55
N THR A 163 -2.10 -3.09 10.43
CA THR A 163 -2.72 -1.80 10.13
C THR A 163 -1.95 -1.05 9.05
N ILE A 164 -0.63 -0.98 9.18
CA ILE A 164 0.26 -0.34 8.19
C ILE A 164 0.13 -1.03 6.82
N ARG A 165 0.12 -2.37 6.81
CA ARG A 165 -0.06 -3.15 5.58
C ARG A 165 -1.39 -2.84 4.88
N ARG A 166 -2.51 -2.81 5.62
CA ARG A 166 -3.83 -2.48 5.05
C ARG A 166 -3.86 -1.06 4.50
N LEU A 167 -3.22 -0.10 5.18
CA LEU A 167 -3.09 1.27 4.73
C LEU A 167 -2.33 1.34 3.41
N ILE A 168 -1.17 0.68 3.32
CA ILE A 168 -0.34 0.66 2.11
C ILE A 168 -1.10 0.03 0.94
N GLN A 169 -1.75 -1.12 1.18
CA GLN A 169 -2.57 -1.79 0.16
C GLN A 169 -3.72 -0.88 -0.32
N GLY A 170 -4.39 -0.17 0.59
CA GLY A 170 -5.45 0.79 0.26
C GLY A 170 -4.96 1.98 -0.57
N SER A 171 -3.68 2.34 -0.48
CA SER A 171 -3.06 3.39 -1.31
C SER A 171 -2.62 2.92 -2.70
N GLY A 172 -2.79 1.64 -3.03
CA GLY A 172 -2.39 1.04 -4.31
C GLY A 172 -0.93 0.53 -4.35
N TYR A 173 -0.13 0.83 -3.33
CA TYR A 173 1.21 0.28 -3.18
C TYR A 173 1.16 -1.19 -2.74
N GLY A 174 2.02 -2.01 -3.35
CA GLY A 174 2.22 -3.40 -2.93
C GLY A 174 3.67 -3.68 -2.60
N ASN A 175 3.90 -4.68 -1.74
CA ASN A 175 5.24 -5.17 -1.45
C ASN A 175 5.58 -6.32 -2.39
N TRP A 176 6.55 -6.11 -3.28
CA TRP A 176 6.80 -7.02 -4.38
C TRP A 176 8.29 -7.35 -4.49
N PRO A 177 8.66 -8.54 -5.01
CA PRO A 177 10.05 -8.90 -5.18
C PRO A 177 10.71 -8.00 -6.23
N ALA A 178 11.80 -7.33 -5.86
CA ALA A 178 12.61 -6.49 -6.72
C ALA A 178 13.28 -7.34 -7.82
N ARG A 179 13.45 -6.78 -9.02
CA ARG A 179 14.15 -7.48 -10.11
C ARG A 179 15.65 -7.36 -9.91
N LYS A 180 16.34 -8.49 -9.95
CA LYS A 180 17.80 -8.54 -9.86
C LYS A 180 18.40 -8.26 -11.24
N ARG A 181 19.22 -7.21 -11.36
CA ARG A 181 19.86 -6.82 -12.64
C ARG A 181 21.31 -6.40 -12.42
N PRO A 182 22.18 -6.55 -13.43
CA PRO A 182 23.51 -5.95 -13.38
C PRO A 182 23.39 -4.45 -13.15
N GLU A 183 24.25 -3.90 -12.31
CA GLU A 183 24.30 -2.45 -12.10
C GLU A 183 24.69 -1.74 -13.41
N LEU A 184 23.88 -0.76 -13.79
CA LEU A 184 24.10 0.06 -14.98
C LEU A 184 24.61 1.43 -14.54
N THR A 185 25.85 1.75 -14.92
CA THR A 185 26.33 3.13 -14.92
C THR A 185 25.69 3.89 -16.08
N PRO A 186 25.50 5.22 -15.98
CA PRO A 186 24.89 6.01 -17.06
C PRO A 186 25.65 5.85 -18.38
N THR A 187 26.99 5.85 -18.32
CA THR A 187 27.87 5.64 -19.48
C THR A 187 27.68 4.28 -20.16
N VAL A 188 27.50 3.20 -19.38
CA VAL A 188 27.24 1.86 -19.94
C VAL A 188 25.82 1.78 -20.50
N ALA A 189 24.85 2.43 -19.86
CA ALA A 189 23.47 2.49 -20.35
C ALA A 189 23.40 3.19 -21.72
N GLU A 190 24.11 4.31 -21.90
CA GLU A 190 24.21 5.04 -23.16
C GLU A 190 24.83 4.18 -24.27
N LYS A 191 25.95 3.50 -23.99
CA LYS A 191 26.59 2.59 -24.97
C LYS A 191 25.64 1.46 -25.37
N ARG A 192 24.93 0.86 -24.41
CA ARG A 192 23.93 -0.18 -24.68
C ARG A 192 22.78 0.37 -25.52
N TRP A 193 22.32 1.58 -25.23
CA TRP A 193 21.25 2.22 -25.97
C TRP A 193 21.66 2.55 -27.41
N ALA A 194 22.87 3.09 -27.61
CA ALA A 194 23.42 3.35 -28.94
C ALA A 194 23.54 2.06 -29.76
N PHE A 195 24.03 0.98 -29.14
CA PHE A 195 24.07 -0.34 -29.78
C PHE A 195 22.68 -0.84 -30.17
N VAL A 196 21.70 -0.76 -29.27
CA VAL A 196 20.32 -1.20 -29.56
C VAL A 196 19.70 -0.40 -30.69
N LYS A 197 19.88 0.93 -30.71
CA LYS A 197 19.40 1.79 -31.80
C LYS A 197 19.92 1.35 -33.16
N GLN A 198 21.21 1.02 -33.24
CA GLN A 198 21.82 0.51 -34.47
C GLN A 198 21.30 -0.91 -34.80
N ALA A 199 21.21 -1.79 -33.80
CA ALA A 199 20.83 -3.19 -33.99
C ALA A 199 19.38 -3.41 -34.40
N ILE A 200 18.48 -2.48 -34.03
CA ILE A 200 17.08 -2.50 -34.48
C ILE A 200 17.00 -2.37 -36.01
N LEU A 201 17.89 -1.55 -36.61
CA LEU A 201 17.93 -1.29 -38.05
C LEU A 201 18.61 -2.39 -38.87
N TRP A 202 19.23 -3.38 -38.22
CA TRP A 202 19.92 -4.45 -38.94
C TRP A 202 18.97 -5.32 -39.76
N THR A 203 19.42 -5.67 -40.97
CA THR A 203 18.71 -6.58 -41.85
C THR A 203 18.84 -8.03 -41.37
N LYS A 204 17.98 -8.91 -41.90
CA LYS A 204 18.01 -10.34 -41.55
C LYS A 204 19.37 -10.99 -41.84
N VAL A 205 19.96 -10.71 -43.00
CA VAL A 205 21.27 -11.26 -43.42
C VAL A 205 22.37 -10.81 -42.46
N GLN A 206 22.39 -9.53 -42.07
CA GLN A 206 23.35 -9.01 -41.08
C GLN A 206 23.19 -9.75 -39.75
N ARG A 207 21.96 -9.95 -39.26
CA ARG A 207 21.70 -10.70 -38.03
C ARG A 207 22.11 -12.17 -38.10
N GLU A 208 22.13 -12.78 -39.28
CA GLU A 208 22.54 -14.18 -39.51
C GLU A 208 24.06 -14.35 -39.64
N SER A 209 24.75 -13.32 -40.09
CA SER A 209 26.21 -13.32 -40.16
C SER A 209 26.90 -13.25 -38.79
N ILE A 210 26.22 -12.76 -37.74
CA ILE A 210 26.81 -12.56 -36.42
C ILE A 210 26.99 -13.91 -35.70
N ILE A 211 28.23 -14.18 -35.31
CA ILE A 211 28.60 -15.26 -34.40
C ILE A 211 28.66 -14.68 -32.99
N TRP A 212 27.95 -15.29 -32.04
CA TRP A 212 27.97 -14.88 -30.66
C TRP A 212 28.89 -15.81 -29.87
N THR A 213 29.85 -15.22 -29.17
CA THR A 213 30.68 -15.91 -28.19
C THR A 213 30.38 -15.34 -26.81
N ASP A 214 30.24 -16.21 -25.82
CA ASP A 214 30.15 -15.81 -24.42
C ASP A 214 31.08 -16.69 -23.58
N GLU A 215 31.63 -16.09 -22.54
CA GLU A 215 32.49 -16.74 -21.57
C GLU A 215 31.70 -16.83 -20.25
N CYS A 216 31.38 -18.06 -19.83
CA CYS A 216 30.58 -18.27 -18.63
C CYS A 216 31.49 -18.62 -17.45
N SER A 217 31.37 -17.86 -16.36
CA SER A 217 32.04 -18.14 -15.10
C SER A 217 31.08 -18.86 -14.15
N VAL A 218 31.35 -20.12 -13.79
CA VAL A 218 30.59 -20.85 -12.77
C VAL A 218 31.17 -20.52 -11.39
N GLU A 219 30.42 -19.76 -10.58
CA GLU A 219 30.82 -19.36 -9.22
C GLU A 219 30.14 -20.25 -8.17
N LEU A 220 30.92 -20.79 -7.23
CA LEU A 220 30.41 -21.57 -6.09
C LEU A 220 29.82 -20.64 -5.02
N GLY A 221 28.60 -20.95 -4.51
CA GLY A 221 27.99 -20.23 -3.38
C GLY A 221 27.18 -18.97 -3.71
N LYS A 222 26.84 -18.72 -4.98
CA LYS A 222 25.97 -17.58 -5.36
C LYS A 222 24.52 -17.77 -4.91
N GLY A 223 23.96 -16.79 -4.19
CA GLY A 223 22.53 -16.85 -3.85
C GLY A 223 21.93 -15.78 -2.94
N LYS A 224 22.29 -14.49 -3.08
CA LYS A 224 21.56 -13.45 -2.33
C LYS A 224 20.06 -13.51 -2.65
N ARG A 225 19.23 -13.67 -1.61
CA ARG A 225 17.77 -13.64 -1.72
C ARG A 225 17.34 -12.32 -2.35
N ARG A 226 16.28 -12.38 -3.15
CA ARG A 226 15.70 -11.19 -3.76
C ARG A 226 15.07 -10.33 -2.69
N GLU A 227 15.44 -9.06 -2.69
CA GLU A 227 14.82 -8.09 -1.82
C GLU A 227 13.39 -7.78 -2.29
N TYR A 228 12.59 -7.30 -1.34
CA TYR A 228 11.23 -6.84 -1.61
C TYR A 228 11.22 -5.32 -1.56
N CYS A 229 10.50 -4.71 -2.49
CA CYS A 229 10.32 -3.27 -2.56
C CYS A 229 8.84 -2.93 -2.70
N PHE A 230 8.48 -1.80 -2.09
CA PHE A 230 7.19 -1.17 -2.27
C PHE A 230 7.14 -0.45 -3.60
N ARG A 231 6.14 -0.77 -4.42
CA ARG A 231 5.91 -0.10 -5.71
C ARG A 231 4.47 -0.21 -6.16
N LEU A 232 4.08 0.65 -7.09
CA LEU A 232 2.78 0.59 -7.76
C LEU A 232 2.87 -0.43 -8.90
N ASN A 233 2.16 -1.56 -8.77
CA ASN A 233 2.27 -2.63 -9.76
C ASN A 233 1.56 -2.29 -11.08
N TYR A 234 0.46 -1.53 -11.02
CA TYR A 234 -0.35 -1.21 -12.20
C TYR A 234 0.34 -0.27 -13.19
N LEU A 235 1.32 0.52 -12.74
CA LEU A 235 2.12 1.42 -13.58
C LEU A 235 3.33 0.73 -14.26
N ASN A 236 3.47 -0.60 -14.11
CA ASN A 236 4.59 -1.40 -14.64
C ASN A 236 6.00 -0.81 -14.32
N GLU A 237 6.13 -0.13 -13.18
CA GLU A 237 7.37 0.58 -12.79
C GLU A 237 8.52 -0.34 -12.39
N LYS A 238 8.29 -1.66 -12.46
CA LYS A 238 9.20 -2.72 -12.05
C LYS A 238 10.63 -2.62 -12.56
N TYR A 239 10.85 -1.95 -13.70
CA TYR A 239 12.18 -1.77 -14.31
C TYR A 239 12.78 -0.39 -14.08
N LYS A 240 12.11 0.51 -13.34
CA LYS A 240 12.72 1.77 -12.92
C LYS A 240 13.90 1.46 -11.98
N LYS A 241 14.94 2.28 -12.09
CA LYS A 241 16.20 2.14 -11.34
C LYS A 241 15.98 2.00 -9.82
N GLU A 242 15.00 2.73 -9.30
CA GLU A 242 14.62 2.78 -7.88
C GLU A 242 14.06 1.47 -7.32
N TYR A 243 13.49 0.60 -8.17
CA TYR A 243 12.82 -0.64 -7.73
C TYR A 243 13.58 -1.92 -8.13
N VAL A 244 14.74 -1.75 -8.78
CA VAL A 244 15.61 -2.82 -9.22
C VAL A 244 16.67 -3.06 -8.15
N GLN A 245 16.97 -4.32 -7.87
CA GLN A 245 18.09 -4.72 -7.01
C GLN A 245 19.33 -4.87 -7.90
N PRO A 246 20.27 -3.90 -7.92
CA PRO A 246 21.49 -4.05 -8.67
C PRO A 246 22.37 -5.13 -8.04
N PHE A 247 23.07 -5.88 -8.89
CA PHE A 247 24.18 -6.71 -8.44
C PHE A 247 25.45 -6.39 -9.22
N LYS A 248 26.55 -6.28 -8.50
CA LYS A 248 27.90 -6.27 -9.07
C LYS A 248 28.38 -7.72 -9.18
N LYS A 249 29.13 -8.03 -10.24
CA LYS A 249 29.84 -9.31 -10.31
C LYS A 249 30.89 -9.32 -9.19
N SER A 250 30.87 -10.36 -8.36
CA SER A 250 31.87 -10.60 -7.32
C SER A 250 33.16 -11.10 -7.95
N ARG A 251 34.32 -10.77 -7.37
CA ARG A 251 35.63 -11.35 -7.72
C ARG A 251 35.83 -12.71 -7.02
N GLY A 252 34.81 -13.56 -7.04
CA GLY A 252 34.86 -14.87 -6.39
C GLY A 252 35.65 -15.89 -7.22
N VAL A 253 35.99 -17.03 -6.61
CA VAL A 253 36.58 -18.17 -7.33
C VAL A 253 35.55 -18.68 -8.34
N SER A 254 35.93 -18.72 -9.61
CA SER A 254 35.07 -19.16 -10.70
C SER A 254 35.81 -20.08 -11.67
N VAL A 255 35.14 -21.11 -12.15
CA VAL A 255 35.63 -21.91 -13.29
C VAL A 255 35.13 -21.28 -14.59
N MET A 256 36.02 -21.10 -15.55
CA MET A 256 35.69 -20.55 -16.86
C MET A 256 35.33 -21.66 -17.84
N THR A 257 34.20 -21.51 -18.52
CA THR A 257 33.79 -22.35 -19.64
C THR A 257 33.54 -21.51 -20.89
N PHE A 258 33.91 -22.06 -22.05
CA PHE A 258 33.80 -21.42 -23.36
C PHE A 258 32.83 -22.18 -24.25
N GLY A 259 32.01 -21.46 -25.01
CA GLY A 259 31.07 -22.06 -25.96
C GLY A 259 30.66 -21.08 -27.07
N PRO A 260 31.00 -21.33 -28.34
CA PRO A 260 30.51 -20.53 -29.46
C PRO A 260 29.10 -20.98 -29.87
N CYS A 261 28.23 -20.01 -30.20
CA CYS A 261 26.87 -20.27 -30.68
C CYS A 261 26.56 -19.50 -31.96
N LYS A 262 26.05 -20.19 -32.98
CA LYS A 262 25.55 -19.60 -34.23
C LYS A 262 24.15 -20.14 -34.54
N ARG A 263 23.26 -19.25 -34.99
CA ARG A 263 21.88 -19.60 -35.36
C ARG A 263 21.90 -20.61 -36.53
N GLY A 264 21.24 -21.74 -36.35
CA GLY A 264 21.10 -22.77 -37.40
C GLY A 264 22.28 -23.75 -37.55
N ILE A 265 23.36 -23.61 -36.77
CA ILE A 265 24.48 -24.55 -36.75
C ILE A 265 24.54 -25.21 -35.38
N LYS A 266 24.39 -26.53 -35.32
CA LYS A 266 24.69 -27.30 -34.10
C LYS A 266 26.21 -27.39 -33.98
N THR A 267 26.80 -26.65 -33.04
CA THR A 267 28.20 -26.86 -32.67
C THR A 267 28.30 -28.17 -31.90
N ALA A 268 29.11 -29.12 -32.40
CA ALA A 268 29.44 -30.33 -31.66
C ALA A 268 30.19 -29.90 -30.39
N ALA A 269 29.58 -30.15 -29.23
CA ALA A 269 30.16 -29.81 -27.94
C ALA A 269 31.38 -30.72 -27.67
N GLY A 270 32.57 -30.26 -28.04
CA GLY A 270 33.84 -30.80 -27.57
C GLY A 270 34.45 -29.86 -26.55
N ILE A 271 34.44 -30.24 -25.26
CA ILE A 271 35.25 -29.60 -24.25
C ILE A 271 36.71 -29.96 -24.57
N GLN A 272 37.41 -29.08 -25.28
CA GLN A 272 38.87 -29.17 -25.42
C GLN A 272 39.47 -27.94 -24.74
N PHE A 273 40.02 -28.16 -23.54
CA PHE A 273 40.96 -27.24 -22.92
C PHE A 273 42.23 -27.22 -23.78
N ALA A 274 42.37 -26.20 -24.63
CA ALA A 274 43.63 -25.88 -25.27
C ALA A 274 43.95 -24.41 -25.00
N LEU A 275 44.88 -24.19 -24.06
CA LEU A 275 45.62 -22.95 -23.93
C LEU A 275 46.49 -22.77 -25.17
N SER A 276 46.22 -21.78 -26.04
CA SER A 276 47.26 -21.02 -26.76
C SER A 276 46.71 -19.89 -27.65
N PRO A 277 47.52 -18.85 -27.94
CA PRO A 277 47.05 -17.52 -28.29
C PRO A 277 46.90 -17.28 -29.80
N MET A 278 45.89 -16.46 -30.13
CA MET A 278 45.93 -15.32 -31.05
C MET A 278 46.90 -15.41 -32.25
N LEU A 279 46.36 -15.69 -33.45
CA LEU A 279 46.54 -14.88 -34.67
C LEU A 279 45.73 -15.45 -35.85
N ALA A 280 44.88 -14.57 -36.39
CA ALA A 280 44.31 -14.50 -37.74
C ALA A 280 44.28 -15.77 -38.61
N TRP A 281 43.09 -16.34 -38.76
CA TRP A 281 42.77 -17.23 -39.88
C TRP A 281 42.12 -16.42 -41.00
N LYS A 282 42.91 -16.09 -42.04
CA LYS A 282 42.45 -15.68 -43.37
C LYS A 282 42.65 -16.89 -44.29
N GLY A 283 41.58 -17.45 -44.83
CA GLY A 283 41.62 -18.55 -45.79
C GLY A 283 40.46 -19.51 -45.57
N GLU A 284 39.92 -20.09 -46.64
CA GLU A 284 38.77 -21.00 -46.59
C GLU A 284 39.15 -22.37 -45.99
N PHE A 285 38.20 -22.93 -45.24
CA PHE A 285 38.30 -24.24 -44.59
C PHE A 285 38.03 -25.34 -45.60
N ASP A 286 39.10 -25.87 -46.18
CA ASP A 286 39.07 -27.08 -46.98
C ASP A 286 39.42 -28.30 -46.10
N SER A 287 38.46 -29.20 -45.94
CA SER A 287 38.43 -30.26 -44.93
C SER A 287 39.30 -31.48 -45.23
N ALA A 288 40.08 -31.48 -46.31
CA ALA A 288 40.66 -32.71 -46.85
C ALA A 288 42.12 -33.01 -46.43
N ASN A 289 42.88 -32.09 -45.83
CA ASN A 289 44.33 -32.31 -45.73
C ASN A 289 45.05 -31.79 -44.46
N TRP A 290 44.51 -32.14 -43.30
CA TRP A 290 45.03 -31.64 -42.01
C TRP A 290 46.17 -32.48 -41.39
N LEU A 291 46.43 -33.69 -41.90
CA LEU A 291 47.39 -34.62 -41.28
C LEU A 291 48.82 -34.57 -41.85
N GLU A 292 49.06 -33.94 -43.01
CA GLU A 292 50.39 -33.97 -43.66
C GLU A 292 51.33 -32.80 -43.32
N LYS A 293 50.88 -31.74 -42.62
CA LYS A 293 51.68 -30.49 -42.46
C LYS A 293 52.32 -30.26 -41.09
N ALA A 294 52.19 -31.18 -40.13
CA ALA A 294 52.79 -31.03 -38.81
C ALA A 294 54.20 -31.64 -38.74
N GLY A 295 55.20 -30.93 -39.26
CA GLY A 295 56.62 -31.20 -38.98
C GLY A 295 57.05 -30.72 -37.57
N PRO A 296 58.15 -31.22 -37.00
CA PRO A 296 58.48 -31.04 -35.59
C PRO A 296 59.12 -29.67 -35.32
N TRP A 297 58.57 -28.89 -34.37
CA TRP A 297 59.13 -27.61 -33.94
C TRP A 297 59.92 -27.73 -32.63
N ARG A 298 61.21 -27.36 -32.68
CA ARG A 298 62.07 -27.11 -31.52
C ARG A 298 61.71 -25.77 -30.89
N PHE A 299 61.50 -25.75 -29.58
CA PHE A 299 61.41 -24.51 -28.79
C PHE A 299 62.82 -24.01 -28.43
N THR A 300 63.18 -22.81 -28.88
CA THR A 300 64.21 -22.01 -28.22
C THR A 300 63.56 -20.71 -27.75
N GLY A 301 63.56 -20.50 -26.44
CA GLY A 301 62.94 -19.33 -25.81
C GLY A 301 63.53 -19.10 -24.43
N ARG A 302 64.49 -18.18 -24.37
CA ARG A 302 65.22 -17.68 -23.19
C ARG A 302 64.28 -16.88 -22.29
N ALA A 303 64.19 -17.27 -21.01
CA ALA A 303 63.55 -16.47 -19.96
C ALA A 303 64.42 -15.25 -19.61
N LYS A 304 63.80 -14.08 -19.44
CA LYS A 304 64.36 -12.95 -18.69
C LYS A 304 63.51 -12.76 -17.44
N GLY A 305 64.20 -12.63 -16.31
CA GLY A 305 63.63 -12.36 -14.98
C GLY A 305 63.27 -10.91 -14.76
#